data_AF-A0A7R9K3D9-F1
#
_entry.id   AF-A0A7R9K3D9-F1
#
_cell.length_a   1.000
_cell.length_b   1.000
_cell.length_c   1.000
_cell.angle_alpha   90.00
_cell.angle_beta   90.00
_cell.angle_gamma   90.00
#
_symmetry.space_group_name_H-M   'P 1'
#
loop_
_entity.id
_entity.type
_entity.pdbx_description
1 polymer ?
#
loop_
_entity_poly.entity_id
_entity_poly.type
_entity_poly.pdbx_seq_one_letter_code
_entity_poly.pdbx_strand_id
1 'polypeptide(L)'
;SVSDSVISLRNNYDLKVMMSSIGMLLLLDLCSKSIWETAYQIHFVMKKYCIDPLMSQTEHDATTSQAQKIFCCIEVCMNSNHGKDAVDILAAYKLQNPYPNQWQLASNPADVDTRNLLVATLLEGLVESNYVKEARKLFDLLYTAQKSVKKPIDIAKHLNTLLVFLLDANLNVEALNLFLKIDQPALPVEVVTYRALLAACVEKHMMKAAETLWRSLGLFGVFSFQVIYGMQRSEIFNNGGRKGV
;
A
#
# COMPACT_ATOMS: atom_id res chain seq x y z
N SER A 1 -42.47 29.49 -5.21
CA SER A 1 -42.03 28.30 -4.44
C SER A 1 -41.13 27.39 -5.26
N VAL A 2 -41.51 26.97 -6.49
CA VAL A 2 -40.63 26.14 -7.36
C VAL A 2 -39.48 26.96 -7.98
N SER A 3 -39.68 28.25 -8.27
CA SER A 3 -38.63 29.16 -8.76
C SER A 3 -37.53 29.39 -7.73
N ASP A 4 -37.92 29.63 -6.47
CA ASP A 4 -37.00 30.01 -5.40
C ASP A 4 -36.14 28.82 -4.93
N SER A 5 -36.71 27.62 -4.95
CA SER A 5 -35.96 26.39 -4.66
C SER A 5 -34.95 26.05 -5.76
N VAL A 6 -35.30 26.25 -7.04
CA VAL A 6 -34.37 26.05 -8.18
C VAL A 6 -33.23 27.06 -8.17
N ILE A 7 -33.50 28.33 -7.86
CA ILE A 7 -32.47 29.38 -7.73
C ILE A 7 -31.54 29.07 -6.55
N SER A 8 -32.09 28.66 -5.40
CA SER A 8 -31.29 28.29 -4.22
C SER A 8 -30.41 27.05 -4.46
N LEU A 9 -30.90 26.06 -5.21
CA LEU A 9 -30.13 24.85 -5.56
C LEU A 9 -29.00 25.17 -6.55
N ARG A 10 -29.27 26.02 -7.54
CA ARG A 10 -28.28 26.46 -8.53
C ARG A 10 -27.14 27.24 -7.89
N ASN A 11 -27.46 28.18 -7.00
CA ASN A 11 -26.46 28.95 -6.25
C ASN A 11 -25.56 28.05 -5.38
N ASN A 12 -26.12 26.97 -4.82
CA ASN A 12 -25.35 26.00 -4.03
C ASN A 12 -24.40 25.17 -4.92
N TYR A 13 -24.87 24.74 -6.10
CA TYR A 13 -24.04 24.02 -7.06
C TYR A 13 -22.87 24.88 -7.57
N ASP A 14 -23.14 26.11 -7.99
CA ASP A 14 -22.12 27.02 -8.51
C ASP A 14 -21.07 27.36 -7.43
N LEU A 15 -21.50 27.51 -6.18
CA LEU A 15 -20.60 27.69 -5.04
C LEU A 15 -19.70 26.47 -4.84
N LYS A 16 -20.25 25.24 -4.89
CA LYS A 16 -19.46 24.01 -4.76
C LYS A 16 -18.43 23.86 -5.87
N VAL A 17 -18.79 24.20 -7.11
CA VAL A 17 -17.85 24.20 -8.25
C VAL A 17 -16.71 25.20 -7.99
N MET A 18 -17.04 26.42 -7.60
CA MET A 18 -16.04 27.45 -7.28
C MET A 18 -15.11 27.02 -6.14
N MET A 19 -15.67 26.49 -5.05
CA MET A 19 -14.89 26.02 -3.90
C MET A 19 -14.01 24.81 -4.28
N SER A 20 -14.51 23.92 -5.14
CA SER A 20 -13.72 22.79 -5.66
C SER A 20 -12.54 23.28 -6.50
N SER A 21 -12.77 24.23 -7.41
CA SER A 21 -11.72 24.87 -8.23
C SER A 21 -10.64 25.53 -7.38
N ILE A 22 -11.03 26.37 -6.42
CA ILE A 22 -10.09 27.05 -5.53
C ILE A 22 -9.33 26.02 -4.67
N GLY A 23 -10.05 25.07 -4.09
CA GLY A 23 -9.46 24.01 -3.27
C GLY A 23 -8.41 23.21 -4.03
N MET A 24 -8.71 22.76 -5.24
CA MET A 24 -7.77 22.00 -6.07
C MET A 24 -6.54 22.81 -6.49
N LEU A 25 -6.72 24.08 -6.87
CA LEU A 25 -5.57 24.95 -7.21
C LEU A 25 -4.63 25.12 -6.01
N LEU A 26 -5.19 25.36 -4.82
CA LEU A 26 -4.40 25.50 -3.60
C LEU A 26 -3.71 24.18 -3.23
N LEU A 27 -4.40 23.05 -3.34
CA LEU A 27 -3.78 21.74 -3.09
C LEU A 27 -2.59 21.50 -4.03
N LEU A 28 -2.77 21.73 -5.34
CA LEU A 28 -1.69 21.55 -6.32
C LEU A 28 -0.49 22.47 -6.04
N ASP A 29 -0.72 23.76 -5.72
CA ASP A 29 0.34 24.70 -5.36
C ASP A 29 1.07 24.27 -4.09
N LEU A 30 0.34 23.88 -3.04
CA LEU A 30 0.94 23.43 -1.77
C LEU A 30 1.71 22.11 -1.92
N CYS A 31 1.20 21.16 -2.70
CA CYS A 31 1.91 19.92 -3.05
C CYS A 31 3.23 20.23 -3.76
N SER A 32 3.23 21.17 -4.72
CA SER A 32 4.45 21.57 -5.44
C SER A 32 5.51 22.20 -4.53
N LYS A 33 5.08 22.78 -3.40
CA LYS A 33 5.94 23.37 -2.36
C LYS A 33 6.22 22.41 -1.19
N SER A 34 5.70 21.19 -1.23
CA SER A 34 5.79 20.19 -0.16
C SER A 34 5.28 20.68 1.21
N ILE A 35 4.23 21.50 1.23
CA ILE A 35 3.58 22.01 2.45
C ILE A 35 2.37 21.13 2.78
N TRP A 36 2.65 19.94 3.33
CA TRP A 36 1.66 18.86 3.44
C TRP A 36 0.56 19.11 4.47
N GLU A 37 0.91 19.55 5.68
CA GLU A 37 -0.07 19.74 6.77
C GLU A 37 -1.15 20.77 6.40
N THR A 38 -0.75 21.88 5.77
CA THR A 38 -1.70 22.90 5.27
C THR A 38 -2.53 22.35 4.11
N ALA A 39 -1.92 21.60 3.19
CA ALA A 39 -2.68 20.95 2.12
C ALA A 39 -3.72 19.98 2.69
N TYR A 40 -3.38 19.21 3.73
CA TYR A 40 -4.31 18.31 4.38
C TYR A 40 -5.47 19.07 5.04
N GLN A 41 -5.22 20.21 5.68
CA GLN A 41 -6.30 21.04 6.23
C GLN A 41 -7.29 21.50 5.15
N ILE A 42 -6.80 21.86 3.96
CA ILE A 42 -7.67 22.20 2.82
C ILE A 42 -8.47 20.99 2.37
N HIS A 43 -7.81 19.84 2.17
CA HIS A 43 -8.48 18.59 1.81
C HIS A 43 -9.55 18.20 2.84
N PHE A 44 -9.24 18.32 4.13
CA PHE A 44 -10.16 18.04 5.23
C PHE A 44 -11.39 18.95 5.20
N VAL A 45 -11.21 20.25 4.97
CA VAL A 45 -12.33 21.19 4.81
C VAL A 45 -13.18 20.80 3.60
N MET A 46 -12.56 20.49 2.45
CA MET A 46 -13.29 20.03 1.26
C MET A 46 -14.13 18.78 1.56
N LYS A 47 -13.53 17.78 2.22
CA LYS A 47 -14.22 16.55 2.66
C LYS A 47 -15.37 16.84 3.63
N LYS A 48 -15.12 17.67 4.65
CA LYS A 48 -16.11 18.03 5.70
C LYS A 48 -17.37 18.70 5.12
N TYR A 49 -17.20 19.51 4.07
CA TYR A 49 -18.31 20.20 3.41
C TYR A 49 -18.81 19.50 2.14
N CYS A 50 -18.41 18.23 1.92
CA CYS A 50 -18.82 17.43 0.76
C CYS A 50 -18.58 18.17 -0.58
N ILE A 51 -17.40 18.79 -0.70
CA ILE A 51 -16.91 19.42 -1.92
C ILE A 51 -16.07 18.37 -2.66
N ASP A 52 -16.60 17.88 -3.78
CA ASP A 52 -15.92 16.86 -4.58
C ASP A 52 -14.79 17.51 -5.41
N PRO A 53 -13.53 17.05 -5.28
CA PRO A 53 -12.39 17.48 -6.11
C PRO A 53 -12.66 17.44 -7.61
N LEU A 54 -13.55 16.55 -8.07
CA LEU A 54 -13.85 16.38 -9.49
C LEU A 54 -14.79 17.46 -10.05
N MET A 55 -15.43 18.27 -9.20
CA MET A 55 -16.26 19.39 -9.63
C MET A 55 -15.44 20.60 -10.09
N SER A 56 -14.12 20.60 -9.88
CA SER A 56 -13.27 21.71 -10.28
C SER A 56 -13.35 21.94 -11.80
N GLN A 57 -13.26 23.21 -12.18
CA GLN A 57 -13.20 23.69 -13.56
C GLN A 57 -12.07 24.71 -13.66
N THR A 58 -10.83 24.22 -13.58
CA THR A 58 -9.60 25.02 -13.65
C THR A 58 -8.96 24.94 -15.03
N GLU A 59 -8.09 25.89 -15.40
CA GLU A 59 -7.31 25.79 -16.64
C GLU A 59 -6.40 24.54 -16.66
N HIS A 60 -5.95 24.09 -15.48
CA HIS A 60 -5.22 22.83 -15.31
C HIS A 60 -6.07 21.60 -15.59
N ASP A 61 -7.40 21.71 -15.60
CA ASP A 61 -8.29 20.57 -15.87
C ASP A 61 -8.27 20.18 -17.36
N ALA A 62 -7.79 21.07 -18.22
CA ALA A 62 -7.55 20.74 -19.63
C ALA A 62 -6.37 19.76 -19.81
N THR A 63 -5.42 19.73 -18.87
CA THR A 63 -4.20 18.91 -18.93
C THR A 63 -4.16 17.79 -17.90
N THR A 64 -4.96 17.89 -16.83
CA THR A 64 -4.95 16.97 -15.69
C THR A 64 -6.15 16.03 -15.72
N SER A 65 -5.90 14.71 -15.65
CA SER A 65 -7.00 13.73 -15.61
C SER A 65 -7.76 13.78 -14.28
N GLN A 66 -9.00 13.27 -14.27
CA GLN A 66 -9.75 13.12 -13.02
C GLN A 66 -8.98 12.25 -12.01
N ALA A 67 -8.29 11.21 -12.48
CA ALA A 67 -7.45 10.34 -11.65
C ALA A 67 -6.34 11.13 -10.94
N GLN A 68 -5.64 12.01 -11.67
CA GLN A 68 -4.54 12.81 -11.13
C GLN A 68 -4.99 13.76 -10.01
N LYS A 69 -6.19 14.34 -10.11
CA LYS A 69 -6.77 15.15 -9.04
C LYS A 69 -6.97 14.33 -7.75
N ILE A 70 -7.45 13.10 -7.90
CA ILE A 70 -7.63 12.18 -6.76
C ILE A 70 -6.28 11.71 -6.22
N PHE A 71 -5.29 11.44 -7.09
CA PHE A 71 -3.94 11.08 -6.66
C PHE A 71 -3.30 12.20 -5.82
N CYS A 72 -3.49 13.46 -6.20
CA CYS A 72 -3.05 14.61 -5.39
C CYS A 72 -3.66 14.57 -3.97
N CYS A 73 -4.97 14.31 -3.85
CA CYS A 73 -5.61 14.17 -2.54
C CYS A 73 -5.03 13.01 -1.71
N ILE A 74 -4.72 11.88 -2.35
CA ILE A 74 -4.10 10.74 -1.68
C ILE A 74 -2.67 11.08 -1.21
N GLU A 75 -1.88 11.72 -2.07
CA GLU A 75 -0.52 12.16 -1.75
C GLU A 75 -0.47 13.13 -0.57
N VAL A 76 -1.42 14.06 -0.49
CA VAL A 76 -1.59 14.96 0.65
C VAL A 76 -1.83 14.16 1.94
N CYS A 77 -2.75 13.19 1.92
CA CYS A 77 -3.02 12.35 3.08
C CYS A 77 -1.79 11.52 3.50
N MET A 78 -1.05 10.95 2.55
CA MET A 78 0.16 10.17 2.82
C MET A 78 1.24 11.00 3.51
N ASN A 79 1.60 12.14 2.93
CA ASN A 79 2.70 12.96 3.42
C ASN A 79 2.35 13.75 4.70
N SER A 80 1.08 13.77 5.09
CA SER A 80 0.62 14.37 6.35
C SER A 80 0.37 13.32 7.45
N ASN A 81 0.85 12.07 7.29
CA ASN A 81 0.65 10.97 8.24
C ASN A 81 -0.82 10.55 8.45
N HIS A 82 -1.68 10.79 7.47
CA HIS A 82 -3.10 10.39 7.44
C HIS A 82 -3.32 9.24 6.45
N GLY A 83 -2.46 8.22 6.49
CA GLY A 83 -2.47 7.09 5.55
C GLY A 83 -3.81 6.33 5.47
N LYS A 84 -4.60 6.33 6.55
CA LYS A 84 -5.94 5.73 6.55
C LYS A 84 -6.93 6.48 5.65
N ASP A 85 -6.89 7.81 5.66
CA ASP A 85 -7.72 8.62 4.75
C ASP A 85 -7.34 8.36 3.29
N ALA A 86 -6.05 8.17 3.01
CA ALA A 86 -5.57 7.77 1.68
C ALA A 86 -6.17 6.41 1.24
N VAL A 87 -6.21 5.42 2.13
CA VAL A 87 -6.85 4.11 1.86
C VAL A 87 -8.35 4.26 1.61
N ASP A 88 -9.04 5.11 2.37
CA ASP A 88 -10.46 5.37 2.20
C ASP A 88 -10.76 6.02 0.84
N ILE A 89 -9.92 6.96 0.39
CA ILE A 89 -10.02 7.56 -0.95
C ILE A 89 -9.80 6.51 -2.04
N LEU A 90 -8.78 5.64 -1.91
CA LEU A 90 -8.55 4.54 -2.86
C LEU A 90 -9.77 3.62 -2.99
N ALA A 91 -10.43 3.31 -1.86
CA ALA A 91 -11.64 2.50 -1.82
C ALA A 91 -12.82 3.23 -2.49
N ALA A 92 -13.02 4.50 -2.17
CA ALA A 92 -14.13 5.31 -2.66
C ALA A 92 -14.18 5.37 -4.19
N TYR A 93 -13.03 5.53 -4.85
CA TYR A 93 -12.95 5.64 -6.32
C TYR A 93 -12.65 4.30 -7.03
N LYS A 94 -12.70 3.18 -6.30
CA LYS A 94 -12.35 1.83 -6.79
C LYS A 94 -10.96 1.74 -7.41
N LEU A 95 -10.03 2.59 -6.97
CA LEU A 95 -8.65 2.61 -7.41
C LEU A 95 -7.87 1.38 -6.94
N GLN A 96 -8.44 0.56 -6.04
CA GLN A 96 -7.93 -0.77 -5.70
C GLN A 96 -8.00 -1.75 -6.87
N ASN A 97 -8.67 -1.42 -7.97
CA ASN A 97 -8.59 -2.24 -9.17
C ASN A 97 -7.33 -1.91 -9.99
N PRO A 98 -6.57 -2.91 -10.47
CA PRO A 98 -5.43 -2.64 -11.35
C PRO A 98 -5.85 -2.16 -12.74
N TYR A 99 -7.12 -2.33 -13.14
CA TYR A 99 -7.62 -1.97 -14.46
C TYR A 99 -8.40 -0.64 -14.43
N PRO A 100 -7.98 0.38 -15.21
CA PRO A 100 -8.62 1.71 -15.17
C PRO A 100 -10.08 1.75 -15.60
N ASN A 101 -10.50 0.82 -16.45
CA ASN A 101 -11.89 0.71 -16.89
C ASN A 101 -12.88 0.36 -15.77
N GLN A 102 -12.38 -0.05 -14.60
CA GLN A 102 -13.19 -0.35 -13.42
C GLN A 102 -13.14 0.76 -12.36
N TRP A 103 -12.38 1.84 -12.60
CA TRP A 103 -12.33 3.01 -11.74
C TRP A 103 -13.61 3.83 -11.89
N GLN A 104 -14.02 4.53 -10.83
CA GLN A 104 -15.17 5.42 -10.87
C GLN A 104 -14.83 6.83 -11.40
N LEU A 105 -13.76 6.95 -12.17
CA LEU A 105 -13.27 8.22 -12.71
C LEU A 105 -12.61 8.01 -14.07
N ALA A 106 -12.55 9.06 -14.87
CA ALA A 106 -11.84 9.04 -16.15
C ALA A 106 -10.33 9.06 -15.92
N SER A 107 -9.62 8.22 -16.68
CA SER A 107 -8.17 8.02 -16.56
C SER A 107 -7.50 7.88 -17.92
N ASN A 108 -6.23 8.22 -17.99
CA ASN A 108 -5.36 7.94 -19.13
C ASN A 108 -4.43 6.74 -18.82
N PRO A 109 -3.69 6.21 -19.81
CA PRO A 109 -2.77 5.09 -19.59
C PRO A 109 -1.61 5.38 -18.63
N ALA A 110 -1.16 6.63 -18.50
CA ALA A 110 -0.08 7.01 -17.59
C ALA A 110 -0.54 6.98 -16.11
N ASP A 111 -1.84 7.15 -15.87
CA ASP A 111 -2.42 7.12 -14.52
C ASP A 111 -2.28 5.74 -13.85
N VAL A 112 -2.16 4.65 -14.63
CA VAL A 112 -1.90 3.30 -14.10
C VAL A 112 -0.54 3.25 -13.40
N ASP A 113 0.50 3.77 -14.06
CA ASP A 113 1.86 3.79 -13.51
C ASP A 113 1.90 4.66 -12.25
N THR A 114 1.31 5.85 -12.30
CA THR A 114 1.21 6.77 -11.16
C THR A 114 0.48 6.14 -9.98
N ARG A 115 -0.67 5.50 -10.22
CA ARG A 115 -1.43 4.79 -9.19
C ARG A 115 -0.58 3.72 -8.53
N ASN A 116 0.15 2.93 -9.30
CA ASN A 116 0.94 1.83 -8.76
C ASN A 116 2.10 2.35 -7.90
N LEU A 117 2.79 3.41 -8.33
CA LEU A 117 3.80 4.09 -7.51
C LEU A 117 3.21 4.66 -6.21
N LEU A 118 2.01 5.23 -6.30
CA LEU A 118 1.30 5.80 -5.17
C LEU A 118 0.87 4.73 -4.16
N VAL A 119 0.37 3.57 -4.61
CA VAL A 119 0.06 2.42 -3.73
C VAL A 119 1.31 1.85 -3.07
N ALA A 120 2.44 1.79 -3.79
CA ALA A 120 3.74 1.39 -3.24
C ALA A 120 4.20 2.35 -2.13
N THR A 121 4.15 3.65 -2.39
CA THR A 121 4.51 4.69 -1.41
C THR A 121 3.58 4.65 -0.19
N LEU A 122 2.27 4.47 -0.40
CA LEU A 122 1.30 4.32 0.68
C LEU A 122 1.58 3.10 1.54
N LEU A 123 1.98 1.99 0.95
CA LEU A 123 2.36 0.78 1.70
C LEU A 123 3.53 1.06 2.63
N GLU A 124 4.58 1.75 2.16
CA GLU A 124 5.73 2.13 2.97
C GLU A 124 5.29 3.03 4.14
N GLY A 125 4.50 4.07 3.87
CA GLY A 125 3.98 4.96 4.92
C GLY A 125 3.06 4.28 5.93
N LEU A 126 2.25 3.30 5.52
CA LEU A 126 1.41 2.51 6.42
C LEU A 126 2.23 1.56 7.30
N VAL A 127 3.33 1.02 6.79
CA VAL A 127 4.29 0.24 7.58
C VAL A 127 4.92 1.11 8.66
N GLU A 128 5.40 2.31 8.30
CA GLU A 128 5.96 3.28 9.26
C GLU A 128 4.94 3.70 10.33
N SER A 129 3.67 3.79 9.94
CA SER A 129 2.55 4.17 10.82
C SER A 129 1.92 2.98 11.58
N ASN A 130 2.49 1.77 11.45
CA ASN A 130 2.03 0.55 12.10
C ASN A 130 0.59 0.09 11.74
N TYR A 131 0.11 0.40 10.53
CA TYR A 131 -1.19 -0.05 10.02
C TYR A 131 -1.08 -1.40 9.27
N VAL A 132 -0.90 -2.48 10.03
CA VAL A 132 -0.60 -3.82 9.50
C VAL A 132 -1.63 -4.33 8.48
N LYS A 133 -2.92 -4.24 8.81
CA LYS A 133 -3.99 -4.85 8.00
C LYS A 133 -4.12 -4.18 6.64
N GLU A 134 -4.00 -2.85 6.63
CA GLU A 134 -4.06 -2.02 5.45
C GLU A 134 -2.81 -2.22 4.58
N ALA A 135 -1.62 -2.20 5.18
CA ALA A 135 -0.36 -2.46 4.48
C ALA A 135 -0.38 -3.84 3.79
N ARG A 136 -0.88 -4.87 4.48
CA ARG A 136 -1.03 -6.22 3.92
C ARG A 136 -1.96 -6.26 2.71
N LYS A 137 -3.10 -5.58 2.77
CA LYS A 137 -4.06 -5.50 1.65
C LYS A 137 -3.44 -4.80 0.43
N LEU A 138 -2.70 -3.71 0.65
CA LEU A 138 -2.03 -3.00 -0.44
C LEU A 138 -0.90 -3.83 -1.06
N PHE A 139 -0.19 -4.63 -0.27
CA PHE A 139 0.81 -5.55 -0.80
C PHE A 139 0.19 -6.61 -1.73
N ASP A 140 -0.88 -7.26 -1.27
CA ASP A 140 -1.61 -8.25 -2.08
C ASP A 140 -2.12 -7.64 -3.39
N LEU A 141 -2.53 -6.37 -3.32
CA LEU A 141 -2.94 -5.60 -4.49
C LEU A 141 -1.78 -5.35 -5.47
N LEU A 142 -0.61 -4.92 -4.98
CA LEU A 142 0.58 -4.73 -5.83
C LEU A 142 1.03 -6.04 -6.46
N TYR A 143 1.06 -7.12 -5.67
CA TYR A 143 1.47 -8.44 -6.12
C TYR A 143 0.57 -8.98 -7.24
N THR A 144 -0.76 -8.83 -7.10
CA THR A 144 -1.70 -9.26 -8.14
C THR A 144 -1.63 -8.38 -9.39
N ALA A 145 -1.39 -7.08 -9.22
CA ALA A 145 -1.27 -6.14 -10.34
C ALA A 145 0.02 -6.32 -11.15
N GLN A 146 1.08 -6.92 -10.61
CA GLN A 146 2.40 -6.96 -11.27
C GLN A 146 2.37 -7.52 -12.71
N LYS A 147 1.47 -8.48 -12.98
CA LYS A 147 1.32 -9.09 -14.31
C LYS A 147 0.73 -8.15 -15.36
N SER A 148 0.08 -7.06 -14.94
CA SER A 148 -0.60 -6.11 -15.83
C SER A 148 0.10 -4.74 -15.93
N VAL A 149 1.17 -4.49 -15.15
CA VAL A 149 1.88 -3.20 -15.19
C VAL A 149 3.00 -3.20 -16.24
N LYS A 150 3.10 -2.11 -17.01
CA LYS A 150 4.16 -1.92 -18.01
C LYS A 150 5.52 -1.60 -17.37
N LYS A 151 5.52 -0.86 -16.27
CA LYS A 151 6.72 -0.56 -15.47
C LYS A 151 6.72 -1.45 -14.23
N PRO A 152 7.68 -2.38 -14.09
CA PRO A 152 7.73 -3.26 -12.94
C PRO A 152 8.05 -2.45 -11.68
N ILE A 153 7.19 -2.59 -10.67
CA ILE A 153 7.53 -2.20 -9.30
C ILE A 153 8.44 -3.27 -8.73
N ASP A 154 9.44 -2.86 -7.94
CA ASP A 154 10.28 -3.77 -7.18
C ASP A 154 9.49 -4.41 -6.04
N ILE A 155 8.73 -5.45 -6.36
CA ILE A 155 7.90 -6.17 -5.38
C ILE A 155 8.76 -6.87 -4.33
N ALA A 156 9.99 -7.26 -4.66
CA ALA A 156 10.89 -7.91 -3.71
C ALA A 156 11.25 -6.96 -2.56
N LYS A 157 11.55 -5.69 -2.85
CA LYS A 157 11.78 -4.65 -1.83
C LYS A 157 10.59 -4.51 -0.88
N HIS A 158 9.38 -4.36 -1.43
CA HIS A 158 8.17 -4.17 -0.61
C HIS A 158 7.82 -5.42 0.19
N LEU A 159 8.11 -6.62 -0.36
CA LEU A 159 7.95 -7.89 0.34
C LEU A 159 8.87 -7.96 1.55
N ASN A 160 10.17 -7.68 1.37
CA ASN A 160 11.14 -7.69 2.47
C ASN A 160 10.75 -6.72 3.56
N THR A 161 10.37 -5.49 3.18
CA THR A 161 9.91 -4.45 4.10
C THR A 161 8.70 -4.93 4.93
N LEU A 162 7.70 -5.52 4.28
CA LEU A 162 6.51 -6.02 4.97
C LEU A 162 6.81 -7.24 5.85
N LEU A 163 7.70 -8.15 5.43
CA LEU A 163 8.09 -9.31 6.23
C LEU A 163 8.83 -8.90 7.50
N VAL A 164 9.80 -7.98 7.40
CA VAL A 164 10.52 -7.44 8.55
C VAL A 164 9.55 -6.79 9.52
N PHE A 165 8.68 -5.92 9.01
CA PHE A 165 7.66 -5.26 9.81
C PHE A 165 6.72 -6.24 10.54
N LEU A 166 6.24 -7.29 9.86
CA LEU A 166 5.39 -8.31 10.50
C LEU A 166 6.14 -9.08 11.59
N LEU A 167 7.43 -9.35 11.41
CA LEU A 167 8.26 -10.02 12.41
C LEU A 167 8.52 -9.12 13.63
N ASP A 168 8.83 -7.84 13.41
CA ASP A 168 9.01 -6.86 14.48
C ASP A 168 7.71 -6.65 15.28
N ALA A 169 6.56 -6.73 14.62
CA ALA A 169 5.24 -6.70 15.25
C ALA A 169 4.85 -8.01 15.96
N ASN A 170 5.74 -9.02 16.02
CA ASN A 170 5.49 -10.37 16.55
C ASN A 170 4.35 -11.14 15.83
N LEU A 171 4.03 -10.78 14.59
CA LEU A 171 3.00 -11.40 13.75
C LEU A 171 3.60 -12.52 12.88
N ASN A 172 4.35 -13.41 13.55
CA ASN A 172 5.16 -14.47 12.92
C ASN A 172 4.35 -15.37 11.96
N VAL A 173 3.12 -15.72 12.34
CA VAL A 173 2.23 -16.55 11.51
C VAL A 173 1.83 -15.83 10.22
N GLU A 174 1.55 -14.52 10.30
CA GLU A 174 1.18 -13.72 9.13
C GLU A 174 2.38 -13.51 8.19
N ALA A 175 3.57 -13.32 8.74
CA ALA A 175 4.83 -13.23 8.00
C ALA A 175 5.12 -14.53 7.25
N LEU A 176 4.99 -15.68 7.91
CA LEU A 176 5.16 -16.99 7.29
C LEU A 176 4.14 -17.25 6.19
N ASN A 177 2.86 -16.94 6.43
CA ASN A 177 1.82 -17.08 5.42
C ASN A 177 2.06 -16.18 4.21
N LEU A 178 2.59 -14.97 4.41
CA LEU A 178 3.00 -14.09 3.30
C LEU A 178 4.13 -14.72 2.49
N PHE A 179 5.19 -15.16 3.16
CA PHE A 179 6.37 -15.74 2.54
C PHE A 179 6.05 -17.01 1.73
N LEU A 180 5.11 -17.84 2.21
CA LEU A 180 4.69 -19.06 1.52
C LEU A 180 3.72 -18.82 0.36
N LYS A 181 2.97 -17.71 0.36
CA LYS A 181 2.02 -17.36 -0.71
C LYS A 181 2.71 -16.91 -2.00
N ILE A 182 3.95 -16.44 -1.88
CA ILE A 182 4.66 -15.77 -2.95
C ILE A 182 5.54 -16.76 -3.71
N ASP A 183 5.66 -16.56 -5.03
CA ASP A 183 6.51 -17.38 -5.89
C ASP A 183 8.00 -17.07 -5.63
N GLN A 184 8.60 -17.81 -4.69
CA GLN A 184 9.95 -17.57 -4.17
C GLN A 184 11.07 -17.55 -5.23
N PRO A 185 11.06 -18.40 -6.28
CA PRO A 185 12.05 -18.33 -7.35
C PRO A 185 12.04 -17.00 -8.11
N ALA A 186 10.89 -16.31 -8.14
CA ALA A 186 10.72 -15.06 -8.87
C ALA A 186 11.02 -13.80 -8.02
N LEU A 187 11.02 -13.93 -6.69
CA LEU A 187 11.15 -12.80 -5.76
C LEU A 187 12.19 -13.09 -4.68
N PRO A 188 13.43 -12.59 -4.84
CA PRO A 188 14.50 -12.84 -3.88
C PRO A 188 14.20 -12.13 -2.55
N VAL A 189 14.13 -12.92 -1.49
CA VAL A 189 14.03 -12.43 -0.11
C VAL A 189 15.43 -12.32 0.49
N GLU A 190 15.68 -11.27 1.28
CA GLU A 190 17.00 -11.04 1.88
C GLU A 190 17.40 -12.13 2.89
N VAL A 191 18.70 -12.41 2.97
CA VAL A 191 19.27 -13.40 3.90
C VAL A 191 18.86 -13.13 5.35
N VAL A 192 18.85 -11.85 5.74
CA VAL A 192 18.45 -11.44 7.09
C VAL A 192 16.98 -11.80 7.38
N THR A 193 16.09 -11.60 6.40
CA THR A 193 14.67 -11.93 6.51
C THR A 193 14.44 -13.43 6.65
N TYR A 194 15.18 -14.26 5.91
CA TYR A 194 15.14 -15.72 6.08
C TYR A 194 15.54 -16.17 7.49
N ARG A 195 16.60 -15.57 8.06
CA ARG A 195 17.03 -15.88 9.43
C ARG A 195 15.97 -15.52 10.45
N ALA A 196 15.38 -14.34 10.31
CA ALA A 196 14.33 -13.87 11.21
C ALA A 196 13.08 -14.77 11.14
N LEU A 197 12.67 -15.20 9.93
CA LEU A 197 11.58 -16.17 9.74
C LEU A 197 11.88 -17.53 10.38
N LEU A 198 13.11 -18.04 10.24
CA LEU A 198 13.52 -19.30 10.87
C LEU A 198 13.52 -19.21 12.40
N ALA A 199 14.04 -18.12 12.96
CA ALA A 199 13.99 -17.87 14.41
C ALA A 199 12.55 -17.84 14.92
N ALA A 200 11.68 -17.09 14.24
CA ALA A 200 10.26 -17.04 14.52
C ALA A 200 9.57 -18.42 14.46
N CYS A 201 9.93 -19.27 13.49
CA CYS A 201 9.42 -20.63 13.43
C CYS A 201 9.85 -21.48 14.64
N VAL A 202 11.10 -21.40 15.06
CA VAL A 202 11.61 -22.18 16.19
C VAL A 202 10.97 -21.75 17.50
N GLU A 203 10.90 -20.44 17.75
CA GLU A 203 10.25 -19.88 18.95
C GLU A 203 8.77 -20.27 19.06
N LYS A 204 8.08 -20.40 17.93
CA LYS A 204 6.66 -20.80 17.88
C LYS A 204 6.47 -22.31 17.68
N HIS A 205 7.54 -23.11 17.77
CA HIS A 205 7.54 -24.56 17.55
C HIS A 205 6.92 -25.02 16.21
N MET A 206 6.99 -24.17 15.18
CA MET A 206 6.49 -24.44 13.83
C MET A 206 7.52 -25.20 12.98
N MET A 207 7.92 -26.38 13.45
CA MET A 207 9.09 -27.11 12.90
C MET A 207 8.95 -27.53 11.44
N LYS A 208 7.73 -27.86 10.97
CA LYS A 208 7.50 -28.17 9.55
C LYS A 208 7.78 -26.96 8.65
N ALA A 209 7.36 -25.77 9.07
CA ALA A 209 7.61 -24.54 8.33
C ALA A 209 9.10 -24.17 8.37
N ALA A 210 9.76 -24.36 9.52
CA ALA A 210 11.21 -24.19 9.66
C ALA A 210 11.97 -25.11 8.69
N GLU A 211 11.56 -26.37 8.55
CA GLU A 211 12.17 -27.33 7.63
C GLU A 211 11.97 -26.93 6.17
N THR A 212 10.78 -26.46 5.79
CA THR A 212 10.52 -25.94 4.43
C THR A 212 11.39 -24.73 4.12
N LEU A 213 11.48 -23.76 5.04
CA LEU A 213 12.35 -22.58 4.94
C LEU A 213 13.84 -22.97 4.83
N TRP A 214 14.27 -23.93 5.62
CA TRP A 214 15.65 -24.43 5.59
C TRP A 214 16.00 -25.08 4.24
N ARG A 215 15.07 -25.85 3.67
CA ARG A 215 15.26 -26.48 2.35
C ARG A 215 15.30 -25.44 1.24
N SER A 216 14.47 -24.39 1.29
CA SER A 216 14.51 -23.34 0.27
C SER A 216 15.83 -22.55 0.32
N LEU A 217 16.38 -22.27 1.50
CA LEU A 217 17.71 -21.68 1.65
C LEU A 217 18.83 -22.49 0.98
N GLY A 218 18.76 -23.83 1.07
CA GLY A 218 19.72 -24.71 0.43
C GLY A 218 19.65 -24.67 -1.11
N LEU A 219 18.45 -24.45 -1.66
CA LEU A 219 18.24 -24.28 -3.11
C LEU A 219 18.73 -22.92 -3.62
N PHE A 220 18.68 -21.88 -2.79
CA PHE A 220 19.13 -20.53 -3.16
C PHE A 220 20.62 -20.26 -2.86
N GLY A 221 21.35 -21.22 -2.30
CA GLY A 221 22.78 -21.07 -2.01
C GLY A 221 23.12 -20.05 -0.93
N VAL A 222 22.13 -19.65 -0.10
CA VAL A 222 22.20 -18.54 0.88
C VAL A 222 22.93 -18.93 2.19
N PHE A 223 23.79 -19.96 2.15
CA PHE A 223 24.55 -20.37 3.33
C PHE A 223 25.64 -19.34 3.68
N SER A 224 25.34 -18.41 4.61
CA SER A 224 26.39 -17.73 5.38
C SER A 224 26.79 -18.60 6.58
N PHE A 225 28.04 -19.05 6.55
CA PHE A 225 28.57 -20.25 7.21
C PHE A 225 28.71 -20.20 8.76
N GLN A 226 28.17 -19.22 9.50
CA GLN A 226 28.54 -19.06 10.93
C GLN A 226 27.46 -18.73 11.97
N VAL A 227 26.22 -18.31 11.65
CA VAL A 227 25.28 -17.84 12.70
C VAL A 227 24.03 -18.72 12.90
N ILE A 228 23.90 -19.87 12.23
CA ILE A 228 22.72 -20.75 12.39
C ILE A 228 23.02 -22.05 13.17
N TYR A 229 24.28 -22.29 13.54
CA TYR A 229 24.69 -23.57 14.12
C TYR A 229 24.90 -23.50 15.64
N GLY A 230 23.90 -24.00 16.37
CA GLY A 230 24.01 -24.27 17.81
C GLY A 230 22.72 -24.88 18.38
N MET A 231 21.65 -24.08 18.50
CA MET A 231 20.40 -24.51 19.14
C MET A 231 19.32 -25.02 18.16
N GLN A 232 19.16 -24.41 16.99
CA GLN A 232 17.98 -24.65 16.14
C GLN A 232 18.02 -26.00 15.40
N ARG A 233 19.20 -26.48 14.99
CA ARG A 233 19.32 -27.76 14.27
C ARG A 233 18.98 -28.95 15.18
N SER A 234 19.38 -28.95 16.45
CA SER A 234 19.03 -30.05 17.36
C SER A 234 17.54 -30.07 17.67
N GLU A 235 16.89 -28.92 17.86
CA GLU A 235 15.45 -28.91 18.16
C GLU A 235 14.58 -29.26 16.94
N ILE A 236 14.87 -28.67 15.77
CA ILE A 236 14.11 -28.93 14.53
C ILE A 236 14.20 -30.41 14.14
N PHE A 237 15.39 -31.01 14.24
CA PHE A 237 15.60 -32.40 13.82
C PHE A 237 15.34 -33.44 14.93
N ASN A 238 15.41 -33.10 16.23
CA ASN A 238 15.08 -34.07 17.31
C ASN A 238 13.57 -34.19 17.60
N ASN A 239 12.77 -33.12 17.42
CA ASN A 239 11.33 -33.20 17.69
C ASN A 239 10.51 -33.82 16.55
N GLY A 240 11.07 -33.97 15.34
CA GLY A 240 10.46 -34.72 14.24
C GLY A 240 10.63 -36.25 14.34
N GLY A 241 11.51 -36.73 15.23
CA GLY A 241 11.94 -38.14 15.32
C GLY A 241 11.23 -38.99 16.38
N ARG A 242 10.45 -38.40 17.30
CA ARG A 242 9.66 -39.19 18.27
C ARG A 242 8.31 -39.60 17.68
N LYS A 243 8.35 -40.51 16.69
CA LYS A 243 7.24 -41.46 16.53
C LYS A 243 7.53 -42.63 17.47
N GLY A 244 6.55 -42.92 18.32
CA GLY A 244 6.66 -43.88 19.42
C GLY A 244 7.26 -45.22 18.99
N VAL A 245 8.20 -45.68 19.83
CA VAL A 245 8.45 -47.10 20.07
C VAL A 245 7.45 -47.56 21.12
#